data_AF-A0A7H5EY58-F1
#
_entry.id   AF-A0A7H5EY58-F1
#
_cell.length_a   1.000
_cell.length_b   1.000
_cell.length_c   1.000
_cell.angle_alpha   90.00
_cell.angle_beta   90.00
_cell.angle_gamma   90.00
#
_symmetry.space_group_name_H-M   'P 1'
#
loop_
_entity.id
_entity.type
_entity.pdbx_description
1 polymer ?
#
loop_
_entity_poly.entity_id
_entity_poly.type
_entity_poly.pdbx_seq_one_letter_code
_entity_poly.pdbx_strand_id
1 'polypeptide(L)'
;MPKTKLTPFSRLLLFLLIFVPIAYVGASYYNGEDPVANIKKVLGMDQSNAAATEYTAPATTPNSGSSETGTTTFESVQKLREENTRLLRDLAVAREELARCQAKNVE
;
A
#
# COMPACT_ATOMS: atom_id res chain seq x y z
N MET A 1 16.52 22.44 38.39
CA MET A 1 15.84 21.98 37.16
C MET A 1 15.56 20.49 37.28
N PRO A 2 14.29 20.06 37.37
CA PRO A 2 13.98 18.64 37.45
C PRO A 2 14.32 17.96 36.12
N LYS A 3 15.24 16.99 36.16
CA LYS A 3 15.55 16.13 35.01
C LYS A 3 14.44 15.08 34.95
N THR A 4 13.51 15.19 34.00
CA THR A 4 12.45 14.20 33.79
C THR A 4 13.08 12.86 33.46
N LYS A 5 13.10 11.95 34.43
CA LYS A 5 13.58 10.58 34.25
C LYS A 5 12.46 9.80 33.58
N LEU A 6 12.68 9.34 32.34
CA LEU A 6 11.72 8.50 31.64
C LEU A 6 11.58 7.17 32.39
N THR A 7 10.34 6.80 32.74
CA THR A 7 10.07 5.49 33.35
C THR A 7 10.29 4.38 32.33
N PRO A 8 10.68 3.16 32.76
CA PRO A 8 10.83 2.03 31.84
C PRO A 8 9.54 1.74 31.08
N PHE A 9 8.38 1.93 31.71
CA PHE A 9 7.07 1.86 31.04
C PHE A 9 6.92 2.90 29.93
N SER A 10 7.31 4.15 30.18
CA SER A 10 7.28 5.21 29.17
C SER A 10 8.22 4.91 27.98
N ARG A 11 9.37 4.27 28.23
CA ARG A 11 10.28 3.83 27.15
C ARG A 11 9.62 2.76 26.27
N LEU A 12 8.93 1.80 26.87
CA LEU A 12 8.18 0.78 26.15
C LEU A 12 7.01 1.38 25.36
N LEU A 13 6.27 2.33 25.94
CA LEU A 13 5.17 3.00 25.27
C LEU A 13 5.67 3.77 24.04
N LEU A 14 6.77 4.51 24.16
CA LEU A 14 7.39 5.21 23.03
C LEU A 14 7.86 4.25 21.93
N PHE A 15 8.44 3.11 22.30
CA PHE A 15 8.81 2.08 21.32
C PHE A 15 7.56 1.55 20.61
N LEU A 16 6.52 1.19 21.37
CA LEU A 16 5.27 0.64 20.83
C LEU A 16 4.58 1.61 19.88
N LEU A 17 4.58 2.91 20.20
CA LEU A 17 3.96 3.96 19.38
C LEU A 17 4.53 3.99 17.95
N ILE A 18 5.81 3.70 17.78
CA ILE A 18 6.49 3.69 16.47
C ILE A 18 6.49 2.29 15.87
N PHE A 19 6.69 1.26 16.70
CA PHE A 19 6.82 -0.12 16.25
C PHE A 19 5.50 -0.70 15.75
N VAL A 20 4.38 -0.41 16.40
CA VAL A 20 3.05 -0.91 16.01
C VAL A 20 2.64 -0.48 14.60
N PRO A 21 2.70 0.80 14.19
CA PRO A 21 2.33 1.18 12.83
C PRO A 21 3.26 0.56 11.78
N ILE A 22 4.56 0.42 12.06
CA ILE A 22 5.51 -0.25 11.15
C ILE A 22 5.18 -1.74 11.02
N ALA A 23 4.93 -2.42 12.14
CA ALA A 23 4.56 -3.83 12.17
C ALA A 23 3.23 -4.08 11.43
N TYR A 24 2.26 -3.18 11.58
CA TYR A 24 1.00 -3.23 10.84
C TYR A 24 1.22 -3.15 9.33
N VAL A 25 2.01 -2.18 8.86
CA VAL A 25 2.35 -2.02 7.43
C VAL A 25 3.08 -3.25 6.89
N GLY A 26 4.00 -3.82 7.66
CA GLY A 26 4.71 -5.05 7.28
C GLY A 26 3.76 -6.25 7.17
N ALA A 27 2.88 -6.43 8.16
CA ALA A 27 1.91 -7.52 8.17
C ALA A 27 0.89 -7.40 7.03
N SER A 28 0.38 -6.20 6.76
CA SER A 28 -0.55 -5.98 5.64
C SER A 28 0.12 -6.24 4.29
N TYR A 29 1.39 -5.82 4.12
CA TYR A 29 2.13 -6.07 2.88
C TYR A 29 2.36 -7.56 2.65
N TYR A 30 2.67 -8.31 3.71
CA TYR A 30 2.79 -9.77 3.65
C TYR A 30 1.47 -10.45 3.24
N ASN A 31 0.34 -9.92 3.69
CA ASN A 31 -1.00 -10.42 3.33
C ASN A 31 -1.51 -9.88 1.97
N GLY A 32 -0.75 -9.02 1.28
CA GLY A 32 -1.14 -8.42 0.00
C GLY A 32 -2.18 -7.30 0.12
N GLU A 33 -2.40 -6.78 1.33
CA GLU A 33 -3.31 -5.66 1.59
C GLU A 33 -2.57 -4.31 1.53
N ASP A 34 -3.26 -3.24 1.14
CA ASP A 34 -2.73 -1.87 1.20
C ASP A 34 -3.01 -1.23 2.59
N PRO A 35 -2.00 -1.10 3.46
CA PRO A 35 -2.18 -0.51 4.79
C PRO A 35 -2.61 0.95 4.73
N VAL A 36 -2.16 1.71 3.72
CA VAL A 36 -2.42 3.14 3.63
C VAL A 36 -3.88 3.36 3.25
N ALA A 37 -4.41 2.57 2.31
CA ALA A 37 -5.82 2.59 1.96
C ALA A 37 -6.71 2.19 3.16
N ASN A 38 -6.33 1.14 3.89
CA ASN A 38 -7.05 0.70 5.08
C ASN A 38 -7.07 1.78 6.18
N ILE A 39 -5.93 2.42 6.44
CA ILE A 39 -5.84 3.52 7.41
C ILE A 39 -6.74 4.68 6.98
N LYS A 40 -6.72 5.09 5.69
CA LYS A 40 -7.58 6.17 5.18
C LYS A 40 -9.07 5.86 5.34
N LYS A 41 -9.48 4.63 5.06
CA LYS A 41 -10.85 4.15 5.25
C LYS A 41 -11.27 4.19 6.72
N VAL A 42 -10.40 3.72 7.62
CA VAL A 42 -10.66 3.71 9.08
C VAL A 42 -10.68 5.11 9.67
N LEU A 43 -9.82 6.02 9.19
CA LEU A 43 -9.79 7.42 9.58
C LEU A 43 -10.91 8.26 8.95
N GLY A 44 -11.74 7.68 8.07
CA GLY A 44 -12.82 8.40 7.38
C GLY A 44 -12.31 9.46 6.39
N MET A 45 -11.06 9.35 5.95
CA MET A 45 -10.41 10.33 5.08
C MET A 45 -10.78 10.18 3.59
N ASP A 46 -11.72 9.30 3.25
CA ASP A 46 -12.36 9.17 1.92
C ASP A 46 -13.38 10.30 1.64
N GLN A 47 -13.75 11.12 2.64
CA GLN A 47 -14.83 12.11 2.54
C GLN A 47 -14.39 13.52 2.10
N SER A 48 -13.52 13.66 1.11
CA SER A 48 -13.27 14.99 0.52
C SER A 48 -14.40 15.50 -0.39
N ASN A 49 -15.57 14.86 -0.45
CA ASN A 49 -16.80 15.47 -0.97
C ASN A 49 -18.05 14.99 -0.21
N ALA A 50 -18.77 15.96 0.36
CA ALA A 50 -20.16 15.95 0.85
C ALA A 50 -20.49 15.22 2.18
N ALA A 51 -20.45 16.04 3.25
CA ALA A 51 -21.55 16.36 4.17
C ALA A 51 -22.47 15.28 4.78
N ALA A 52 -22.70 15.51 6.09
CA ALA A 52 -23.79 15.08 6.96
C ALA A 52 -23.60 13.79 7.78
N THR A 53 -23.32 14.04 9.06
CA THR A 53 -23.53 13.21 10.25
C THR A 53 -24.74 12.29 10.15
N GLU A 54 -24.55 11.00 10.45
CA GLU A 54 -25.52 10.28 11.29
C GLU A 54 -24.84 9.09 11.99
N TYR A 55 -24.96 9.09 13.33
CA TYR A 55 -24.74 7.90 14.14
C TYR A 55 -25.81 6.88 13.77
N THR A 56 -25.44 5.68 13.29
CA THR A 56 -26.25 4.47 13.41
C THR A 56 -25.34 3.24 13.26
N ALA A 57 -25.39 2.36 14.26
CA ALA A 57 -24.76 1.03 14.23
C ALA A 57 -25.64 0.04 13.43
N PRO A 58 -25.15 -1.20 13.23
CA PRO A 58 -24.77 -1.79 11.94
C PRO A 58 -25.95 -2.37 11.13
N ALA A 59 -25.93 -2.20 9.80
CA ALA A 59 -26.72 -3.03 8.88
C ALA A 59 -26.07 -3.13 7.49
N THR A 60 -25.51 -4.31 7.21
CA THR A 60 -25.61 -5.12 5.99
C THR A 60 -26.15 -4.44 4.70
N THR A 61 -25.25 -4.36 3.71
CA THR A 61 -25.46 -4.40 2.23
C THR A 61 -25.89 -3.12 1.47
N PRO A 62 -25.77 -3.12 0.13
CA PRO A 62 -24.67 -2.54 -0.63
C PRO A 62 -25.10 -1.21 -1.27
N ASN A 63 -24.20 -0.23 -1.37
CA ASN A 63 -24.52 0.92 -2.22
C ASN A 63 -23.39 1.21 -3.20
N SER A 64 -23.64 0.73 -4.43
CA SER A 64 -23.22 1.38 -5.65
C SER A 64 -23.57 2.87 -5.60
N GLY A 65 -22.62 3.72 -5.97
CA GLY A 65 -22.95 5.05 -6.48
C GLY A 65 -22.11 6.20 -5.92
N SER A 66 -20.88 6.35 -6.42
CA SER A 66 -20.38 7.67 -6.81
C SER A 66 -19.36 7.50 -7.94
N SER A 67 -19.91 7.52 -9.15
CA SER A 67 -19.19 7.50 -10.41
C SER A 67 -18.50 8.84 -10.61
N GLU A 68 -17.24 8.94 -10.19
CA GLU A 68 -16.28 9.95 -10.71
C GLU A 68 -14.80 9.60 -10.45
N THR A 69 -14.49 8.54 -9.70
CA THR A 69 -13.10 8.03 -9.50
C THR A 69 -12.76 6.79 -10.37
N GLY A 70 -13.72 6.32 -11.18
CA GLY A 70 -13.58 5.08 -11.96
C GLY A 70 -12.61 5.16 -13.14
N THR A 71 -12.41 6.35 -13.73
CA THR A 71 -11.56 6.53 -14.92
C THR A 71 -10.08 6.55 -14.57
N THR A 72 -9.67 7.28 -13.53
CA THR A 72 -8.26 7.38 -13.10
C THR A 72 -7.74 6.06 -12.51
N THR A 73 -8.59 5.34 -11.78
CA THR A 73 -8.24 4.02 -11.22
C THR A 73 -8.08 2.97 -12.33
N PHE A 74 -8.96 2.97 -13.32
CA PHE A 74 -8.88 2.03 -14.43
C PHE A 74 -7.70 2.33 -15.36
N GLU A 75 -7.42 3.61 -15.64
CA GLU A 75 -6.28 4.05 -16.46
C GLU A 75 -4.94 3.71 -15.80
N SER A 76 -4.81 3.97 -14.50
CA SER A 76 -3.60 3.63 -13.74
C SER A 76 -3.37 2.11 -13.65
N VAL A 77 -4.43 1.32 -13.46
CA VAL A 77 -4.33 -0.15 -13.48
C VAL A 77 -3.94 -0.67 -14.86
N GLN A 78 -4.47 -0.10 -15.94
CA GLN A 78 -4.06 -0.47 -17.30
C GLN A 78 -2.60 -0.12 -17.57
N LYS A 79 -2.17 1.10 -17.20
CA LYS A 79 -0.79 1.54 -17.35
C LYS A 79 0.19 0.63 -16.58
N LEU A 80 -0.14 0.27 -15.34
CA LEU A 80 0.67 -0.66 -14.54
C LEU A 80 0.76 -2.05 -15.16
N ARG A 81 -0.33 -2.54 -15.77
CA ARG A 81 -0.33 -3.83 -16.48
C ARG A 81 0.56 -3.77 -17.72
N GLU A 82 0.46 -2.68 -18.47
CA GLU A 82 1.29 -2.46 -19.65
C GLU A 82 2.78 -2.38 -19.28
N GLU A 83 3.12 -1.63 -18.21
CA GLU A 83 4.48 -1.58 -17.67
C GLU A 83 4.98 -2.96 -17.25
N ASN A 84 4.19 -3.77 -16.52
CA ASN A 84 4.59 -5.14 -16.19
C ASN A 84 4.87 -6.01 -17.42
N THR A 85 4.04 -5.92 -18.46
CA THR A 85 4.26 -6.69 -19.70
C THR A 85 5.52 -6.23 -20.44
N ARG A 86 5.82 -4.93 -20.41
CA ARG A 86 7.04 -4.36 -20.99
C ARG A 86 8.27 -4.82 -20.23
N LEU A 87 8.29 -4.67 -18.91
CA LEU A 87 9.42 -5.11 -18.08
C LEU A 87 9.70 -6.61 -18.24
N LEU A 88 8.66 -7.44 -18.36
CA LEU A 88 8.82 -8.88 -18.59
C LEU A 88 9.45 -9.19 -19.96
N ARG A 89 9.09 -8.45 -21.01
CA ARG A 89 9.76 -8.58 -22.32
C ARG A 89 11.22 -8.15 -22.25
N ASP A 90 11.50 -7.02 -21.63
CA ASP A 90 12.87 -6.50 -21.49
C ASP A 90 13.76 -7.50 -20.73
N LEU A 91 13.22 -8.14 -19.67
CA LEU A 91 13.90 -9.22 -18.97
C LEU A 91 14.17 -10.45 -19.84
N ALA A 92 13.21 -10.83 -20.70
CA ALA A 92 13.38 -11.96 -21.61
C ALA A 92 14.47 -11.69 -22.65
N VAL A 93 14.47 -10.49 -23.24
CA VAL A 93 15.49 -10.06 -24.22
C VAL A 93 16.87 -10.00 -23.57
N ALA A 94 16.99 -9.35 -22.41
CA ALA A 94 18.27 -9.25 -21.71
C ALA A 94 18.84 -10.63 -21.34
N ARG A 95 17.98 -11.59 -20.96
CA ARG A 95 18.39 -12.98 -20.72
C ARG A 95 18.87 -13.69 -21.98
N GLU A 96 18.22 -13.48 -23.12
CA GLU A 96 18.67 -14.06 -24.39
C GLU A 96 20.02 -13.48 -24.82
N GLU A 97 20.20 -12.16 -24.72
CA GLU A 97 21.47 -11.50 -25.03
C GLU A 97 22.61 -12.01 -24.15
N LEU A 98 22.34 -12.18 -22.85
CA LEU A 98 23.31 -12.74 -21.91
C LEU A 98 23.67 -14.19 -22.26
N ALA A 99 22.68 -15.01 -22.63
CA ALA A 99 22.91 -16.37 -23.09
C ALA A 99 23.76 -16.43 -24.36
N ARG A 100 23.51 -15.52 -25.33
CA ARG A 100 24.34 -15.41 -26.54
C ARG A 100 25.77 -14.95 -26.24
N CYS A 101 25.94 -13.97 -25.35
CA CYS A 101 27.26 -13.48 -24.94
C CYS A 101 28.05 -14.52 -24.14
N GLN A 102 27.38 -15.33 -23.31
CA GLN A 102 28.01 -16.45 -22.61
C GLN A 102 28.38 -17.58 -23.57
N ALA A 103 27.51 -17.96 -24.51
CA ALA A 103 27.83 -18.97 -25.51
C ALA A 103 29.04 -18.56 -26.38
N LYS A 104 29.15 -17.27 -26.74
CA LYS A 104 30.27 -16.73 -27.51
C LYS A 104 31.58 -16.59 -26.73
N ASN A 105 31.55 -16.63 -25.40
CA ASN A 105 32.74 -16.60 -24.53
C ASN A 105 33.30 -17.99 -24.19
N VAL A 106 32.68 -19.06 -24.69
CA VAL A 106 33.04 -20.47 -24.39
C VAL A 106 33.76 -21.16 -25.59
N GLU A 107 33.99 -20.44 -26.69
CA GLU A 107 34.92 -20.83 -27.77
C GLU A 107 36.25 -20.06 -27.65
#